data_AF-H0EHX9-F1
#
_entry.id   AF-H0EHX9-F1
#
_cell.length_a   1.000
_cell.length_b   1.000
_cell.length_c   1.000
_cell.angle_alpha   90.00
_cell.angle_beta   90.00
_cell.angle_gamma   90.00
#
_symmetry.space_group_name_H-M   'P 1'
#
loop_
_entity.id
_entity.type
_entity.pdbx_description
1 polymer ?
#
loop_
_entity_poly.entity_id
_entity_poly.type
_entity_poly.pdbx_seq_one_letter_code
_entity_poly.pdbx_strand_id
1 'polypeptide(L)'
;MDGHKVDSHNPPETVHLIVQAGVAKAKLPWLDLTVKSFFGGFFIALGGLIDLVVAGGSPSLRASNPALATVIAGFFFPTGFVLILLTNMELATSNFFTMTASTLARKTTLYDLAKNWIVSYIFNVAGALFFAGILAWWSDALNTDAQTASRQQPHDKL
;
A
#
# COMPACT_ATOMS: atom_id res chain seq x y z
N MET A 1 -26.91 25.14 -20.49
CA MET A 1 -25.64 24.63 -21.06
C MET A 1 -24.84 24.10 -19.88
N ASP A 2 -25.00 22.81 -19.61
CA ASP A 2 -24.33 22.14 -18.50
C ASP A 2 -22.85 22.06 -18.83
N GLY A 3 -22.09 23.02 -18.32
CA GLY A 3 -20.65 23.04 -18.44
C GLY A 3 -20.09 21.83 -17.74
N HIS A 4 -19.45 20.93 -18.50
CA HIS A 4 -18.61 19.86 -17.97
C HIS A 4 -17.73 20.46 -16.86
N LYS A 5 -18.06 20.17 -15.60
CA LYS A 5 -17.15 20.43 -14.49
C LYS A 5 -15.91 19.59 -14.80
N VAL A 6 -14.78 20.24 -15.07
CA VAL A 6 -13.50 19.55 -15.13
C VAL A 6 -13.33 18.84 -13.78
N ASP A 7 -13.00 17.55 -13.78
CA ASP A 7 -12.71 16.74 -12.57
C ASP A 7 -11.38 17.17 -11.90
N SER A 8 -11.15 18.48 -11.85
CA SER A 8 -10.04 19.13 -11.18
C SER A 8 -10.59 19.93 -10.01
N HIS A 9 -10.51 19.34 -8.82
CA HIS A 9 -10.92 20.01 -7.59
C HIS A 9 -9.86 21.03 -7.15
N ASN A 10 -10.31 22.23 -6.80
CA ASN A 10 -9.44 23.20 -6.15
C ASN A 10 -9.04 22.71 -4.73
N PRO A 11 -7.97 23.24 -4.12
CA PRO A 11 -7.51 22.74 -2.82
C PRO A 11 -8.59 22.71 -1.72
N PRO A 12 -9.46 23.74 -1.58
CA PRO A 12 -10.60 23.68 -0.65
C PRO A 12 -11.58 22.52 -0.91
N GLU A 13 -11.95 22.27 -2.17
CA GLU A 13 -12.81 21.16 -2.56
C GLU A 13 -12.17 19.81 -2.25
N THR A 14 -10.87 19.65 -2.55
CA THR A 14 -10.12 18.43 -2.24
C THR A 14 -10.10 18.15 -0.74
N VAL A 15 -9.86 19.18 0.09
CA VAL A 15 -9.92 19.03 1.56
C VAL A 15 -11.31 18.61 2.01
N HIS A 16 -12.37 19.14 1.41
CA HIS A 16 -13.73 18.72 1.72
C HIS A 16 -13.95 17.23 1.43
N LEU A 17 -13.49 16.73 0.28
CA LEU A 17 -13.57 15.31 -0.08
C LEU A 17 -12.75 14.42 0.86
N ILE A 18 -11.55 14.84 1.25
CA ILE A 18 -10.71 14.12 2.22
C ILE A 18 -11.41 14.01 3.57
N VAL A 19 -12.03 15.09 4.05
CA VAL A 19 -12.79 15.10 5.30
C VAL A 19 -14.01 14.18 5.22
N GLN A 20 -14.74 14.19 4.10
CA GLN A 20 -15.86 13.28 3.87
C GLN A 20 -15.41 11.81 3.88
N ALA A 21 -14.27 11.50 3.25
CA ALA A 21 -13.69 10.17 3.28
C ALA A 21 -13.33 9.73 4.72
N GLY A 22 -12.74 10.63 5.52
CA GLY A 22 -12.47 10.36 6.94
C GLY A 22 -13.74 10.09 7.75
N VAL A 23 -14.82 10.83 7.52
CA VAL A 23 -16.13 10.59 8.16
C VAL A 23 -16.70 9.22 7.77
N ALA A 24 -16.59 8.82 6.50
CA ALA A 24 -17.03 7.51 6.03
C ALA A 24 -16.23 6.38 6.70
N LYS A 25 -14.89 6.52 6.78
CA LYS A 25 -13.99 5.57 7.43
C LYS A 25 -14.24 5.43 8.93
N ALA A 26 -14.56 6.53 9.63
CA ALA A 26 -14.89 6.51 11.05
C ALA A 26 -16.13 5.64 11.36
N LYS A 27 -17.11 5.65 10.46
CA LYS A 27 -18.39 4.91 10.57
C LYS A 27 -18.28 3.43 10.25
N LEU A 28 -17.13 2.95 9.76
CA LEU A 28 -16.96 1.53 9.48
C LEU A 28 -17.17 0.69 10.76
N PRO A 29 -17.98 -0.37 10.69
CA PRO A 29 -18.03 -1.38 11.73
C PRO A 29 -16.65 -1.98 12.00
N TRP A 30 -16.43 -2.49 13.21
CA TRP A 30 -15.16 -3.10 13.60
C TRP A 30 -14.72 -4.22 12.67
N LEU A 31 -15.66 -5.06 12.25
CA LEU A 31 -15.39 -6.18 11.34
C LEU A 31 -14.94 -5.68 9.96
N ASP A 32 -15.68 -4.73 9.38
CA ASP A 32 -15.37 -4.17 8.06
C ASP A 32 -14.01 -3.48 8.08
N LEU A 33 -13.74 -2.65 9.09
CA LEU A 33 -12.45 -1.98 9.24
C LEU A 33 -11.31 -3.00 9.36
N THR A 34 -11.51 -4.07 10.13
CA THR A 34 -10.52 -5.13 10.34
C THR A 34 -10.22 -5.89 9.05
N VAL A 35 -11.26 -6.40 8.38
CA VAL A 35 -11.12 -7.18 7.14
C VAL A 35 -10.54 -6.32 6.03
N LYS A 36 -11.04 -5.08 5.86
CA LYS A 36 -10.50 -4.15 4.86
C LYS A 36 -9.04 -3.81 5.13
N SER A 37 -8.65 -3.68 6.39
CA SER A 37 -7.26 -3.42 6.77
C SER A 37 -6.37 -4.63 6.54
N PHE A 38 -6.86 -5.84 6.81
CA PHE A 38 -6.11 -7.05 6.50
C PHE A 38 -5.78 -7.14 5.01
N PHE A 39 -6.77 -6.96 4.13
CA PHE A 39 -6.56 -6.98 2.69
C PHE A 39 -5.75 -5.78 2.18
N GLY A 40 -5.84 -4.61 2.83
CA GLY A 40 -4.97 -3.47 2.54
C GLY A 40 -3.49 -3.83 2.68
N GLY A 41 -3.12 -4.49 3.78
CA GLY A 41 -1.75 -4.98 3.99
C GLY A 41 -1.33 -6.08 3.01
N PHE A 42 -2.23 -7.03 2.76
CA PHE A 42 -2.03 -8.11 1.79
C PHE A 42 -1.69 -7.57 0.39
N PHE A 43 -2.43 -6.58 -0.10
CA PHE A 43 -2.19 -6.01 -1.45
C PHE A 43 -0.90 -5.19 -1.53
N ILE A 44 -0.50 -4.49 -0.45
CA ILE A 44 0.83 -3.85 -0.41
C ILE A 44 1.94 -4.89 -0.47
N ALA A 45 1.83 -5.97 0.30
CA ALA A 45 2.82 -7.05 0.28
C ALA A 45 2.90 -7.74 -1.09
N LEU A 46 1.77 -7.90 -1.78
CA LEU A 46 1.74 -8.38 -3.17
C LEU A 46 2.50 -7.44 -4.13
N GLY A 47 2.26 -6.13 -4.05
CA GLY A 47 3.00 -5.14 -4.85
C GLY A 47 4.51 -5.20 -4.58
N GLY A 48 4.91 -5.35 -3.31
CA GLY A 48 6.31 -5.54 -2.91
C GLY A 48 6.92 -6.84 -3.42
N LEU A 49 6.16 -7.95 -3.47
CA LEU A 49 6.65 -9.20 -4.05
C LEU A 49 6.88 -9.06 -5.55
N ILE A 50 5.98 -8.41 -6.29
CA ILE A 50 6.14 -8.16 -7.73
C ILE A 50 7.40 -7.33 -7.98
N ASP A 51 7.60 -6.24 -7.23
CA ASP A 51 8.81 -5.42 -7.28
C ASP A 51 10.07 -6.27 -7.06
N LEU A 52 10.10 -7.09 -6.01
CA LEU A 52 11.25 -7.93 -5.69
C LEU A 52 11.53 -9.00 -6.75
N VAL A 53 10.48 -9.62 -7.31
CA VAL A 53 10.60 -10.60 -8.39
C VAL A 53 11.19 -9.95 -9.65
N VAL A 54 10.71 -8.77 -10.03
CA VAL A 54 11.22 -8.02 -11.18
C VAL A 54 12.66 -7.58 -10.96
N ALA A 55 12.95 -7.05 -9.77
CA ALA A 55 14.29 -6.58 -9.42
C ALA A 55 15.29 -7.74 -9.44
N GLY A 56 14.96 -8.87 -8.81
CA GLY A 56 15.84 -10.05 -8.68
C GLY A 56 15.81 -11.02 -9.87
N GLY A 57 14.86 -10.86 -10.78
CA GLY A 57 14.64 -11.80 -11.89
C GLY A 57 15.69 -11.75 -13.00
N SER A 58 16.51 -10.69 -13.06
CA SER A 58 17.61 -10.58 -14.02
C SER A 58 18.91 -10.11 -13.34
N PRO A 59 19.76 -11.04 -12.86
CA PRO A 59 21.03 -10.71 -12.24
C PRO A 59 21.99 -9.98 -13.19
N SER A 60 21.97 -10.31 -14.49
CA SER A 60 22.80 -9.66 -15.51
C SER A 60 22.39 -8.19 -15.74
N LEU A 61 21.09 -7.90 -15.75
CA LEU A 61 20.59 -6.52 -15.85
C LEU A 61 20.94 -5.74 -14.59
N ARG A 62 20.76 -6.34 -13.41
CA ARG A 62 21.12 -5.69 -12.13
C ARG A 62 22.61 -5.37 -12.05
N ALA A 63 23.47 -6.29 -12.49
CA ALA A 63 24.91 -6.10 -12.46
C ALA A 63 25.41 -5.07 -13.49
N SER A 64 24.80 -5.02 -14.68
CA SER A 64 25.19 -4.09 -15.74
C SER A 64 24.61 -2.69 -15.55
N ASN A 65 23.36 -2.59 -15.09
CA ASN A 65 22.60 -1.34 -15.01
C ASN A 65 21.67 -1.33 -13.77
N PRO A 66 22.22 -1.14 -12.56
CA PRO A 66 21.45 -1.25 -11.31
C PRO A 66 20.32 -0.23 -11.22
N ALA A 67 20.53 1.01 -11.71
CA ALA A 67 19.50 2.04 -11.72
C ALA A 67 18.29 1.66 -12.60
N LEU A 68 18.55 1.08 -13.78
CA LEU A 68 17.49 0.66 -14.69
C LEU A 68 16.65 -0.47 -14.09
N ALA A 69 17.30 -1.47 -13.50
CA ALA A 69 16.61 -2.55 -12.79
C ALA A 69 15.71 -2.02 -11.67
N THR A 70 16.19 -1.06 -10.87
CA THR A 70 15.40 -0.43 -9.81
C THR A 70 14.22 0.38 -10.35
N VAL A 71 14.38 1.12 -11.45
CA VAL A 71 13.27 1.88 -12.07
C VAL A 71 12.19 0.95 -12.60
N ILE A 72 12.57 -0.15 -13.26
CA ILE A 72 11.61 -1.12 -13.78
C ILE A 72 10.86 -1.78 -12.63
N ALA A 73 11.55 -2.23 -11.58
CA ALA A 73 10.92 -2.80 -10.39
C ALA A 73 9.94 -1.82 -9.72
N GLY A 74 10.41 -0.58 -9.48
CA GLY A 74 9.61 0.48 -8.86
C GLY A 74 8.38 0.88 -9.69
N PHE A 75 8.37 0.63 -11.00
CA PHE A 75 7.20 0.83 -11.85
C PHE A 75 6.08 -0.19 -11.57
N PHE A 76 6.41 -1.40 -11.11
CA PHE A 76 5.42 -2.44 -10.80
C PHE A 76 4.90 -2.39 -9.35
N PHE A 77 5.64 -1.79 -8.41
CA PHE A 77 5.19 -1.63 -7.03
C PHE A 77 3.79 -0.99 -6.88
N PRO A 78 3.42 0.06 -7.66
CA PRO A 78 2.10 0.69 -7.60
C PRO A 78 0.90 -0.23 -7.83
N THR A 79 1.09 -1.43 -8.39
CA THR A 79 0.05 -2.43 -8.56
C THR A 79 -0.69 -2.71 -7.24
N GLY A 80 0.02 -2.76 -6.11
CA GLY A 80 -0.58 -2.94 -4.79
C GLY A 80 -1.54 -1.80 -4.42
N PHE A 81 -1.18 -0.55 -4.70
CA PHE A 81 -2.06 0.60 -4.48
C PHE A 81 -3.27 0.59 -5.40
N VAL A 82 -3.12 0.22 -6.67
CA VAL A 82 -4.24 0.12 -7.61
C VAL A 82 -5.28 -0.87 -7.12
N LEU A 83 -4.85 -2.04 -6.63
CA LEU A 83 -5.77 -3.03 -6.06
C LEU A 83 -6.52 -2.49 -4.84
N ILE A 84 -5.83 -1.79 -3.93
CA ILE A 84 -6.45 -1.16 -2.75
C ILE A 84 -7.52 -0.14 -3.17
N LEU A 85 -7.24 0.68 -4.18
CA LEU A 85 -8.17 1.67 -4.70
C LEU A 85 -9.39 1.02 -5.35
N LEU A 86 -9.20 0.02 -6.22
CA LEU A 86 -10.30 -0.65 -6.93
C LEU A 86 -11.20 -1.47 -6.00
N THR A 87 -10.62 -2.05 -4.95
CA THR A 87 -11.36 -2.87 -3.97
C THR A 87 -11.85 -2.06 -2.77
N ASN A 88 -11.44 -0.79 -2.66
CA ASN A 88 -11.77 0.10 -1.54
C ASN A 88 -11.38 -0.51 -0.18
N MET A 89 -10.13 -0.94 -0.08
CA MET A 89 -9.53 -1.46 1.15
C MET A 89 -8.90 -0.36 2.00
N GLU A 90 -8.71 -0.64 3.29
CA GLU A 90 -8.20 0.34 4.24
C GLU A 90 -6.68 0.21 4.36
N LEU A 91 -5.96 1.28 4.00
CA LEU A 91 -4.51 1.35 4.13
C LEU A 91 -4.13 2.38 5.19
N ALA A 92 -3.33 1.96 6.17
CA ALA A 92 -2.98 2.76 7.35
C ALA A 92 -2.39 4.13 6.98
N THR A 93 -1.50 4.20 5.98
CA THR A 93 -0.90 5.47 5.53
C THR A 93 -1.93 6.46 4.99
N SER A 94 -2.89 5.99 4.18
CA SER A 94 -4.00 6.82 3.70
C SER A 94 -4.92 7.25 4.85
N ASN A 95 -5.14 6.36 5.81
CA ASN A 95 -5.99 6.61 6.96
C ASN A 95 -5.37 7.61 7.94
N PHE A 96 -4.05 7.61 8.11
CA PHE A 96 -3.34 8.63 8.88
C PHE A 96 -3.64 10.02 8.34
N PHE A 97 -3.65 10.18 7.02
CA PHE A 97 -3.98 11.44 6.38
C PHE A 97 -5.48 11.78 6.51
N THR A 98 -6.38 10.88 6.08
CA THR A 98 -7.82 11.19 6.01
C THR A 98 -8.45 11.36 7.39
N MET A 99 -8.08 10.53 8.37
CA MET A 99 -8.62 10.62 9.73
C MET A 99 -8.08 11.85 10.47
N THR A 100 -6.81 12.24 10.25
CA THR A 100 -6.28 13.51 10.79
C THR A 100 -7.09 14.68 10.27
N ALA A 101 -7.28 14.76 8.95
CA ALA A 101 -8.03 15.84 8.33
C ALA A 101 -9.47 15.94 8.86
N SER A 102 -10.20 14.82 8.95
CA SER A 102 -11.58 14.82 9.46
C SER A 102 -11.66 15.18 10.94
N THR A 103 -10.66 14.79 11.73
CA THR A 103 -10.60 15.07 13.17
C THR A 103 -10.25 16.53 13.45
N LEU A 104 -9.27 17.10 12.72
CA LEU A 104 -8.95 18.54 12.77
C LEU A 104 -10.15 19.40 12.32
N ALA A 105 -10.92 18.93 11.33
CA ALA A 105 -12.17 19.54 10.91
C ALA A 105 -13.34 19.34 11.90
N ARG A 106 -13.10 18.67 13.05
CA ARG A 106 -14.09 18.34 14.08
C ARG A 106 -15.30 17.55 13.56
N LYS A 107 -15.09 16.73 12.52
CA LYS A 107 -16.12 15.86 11.93
C LYS A 107 -16.06 14.42 12.45
N THR A 108 -14.96 14.03 13.07
CA THR A 108 -14.75 12.74 13.74
C THR A 108 -14.16 12.96 15.13
N THR A 109 -14.34 12.01 16.04
CA THR A 109 -13.82 12.09 17.40
C THR A 109 -12.37 11.59 17.48
N LEU A 110 -11.65 11.94 18.56
CA LEU A 110 -10.32 11.36 18.83
C LEU A 110 -10.38 9.83 19.02
N TYR A 111 -11.51 9.32 19.51
CA TYR A 111 -11.73 7.89 19.62
C TYR A 111 -11.81 7.23 18.23
N ASP A 112 -12.55 7.83 17.29
CA ASP A 112 -12.64 7.32 15.91
C ASP A 112 -11.27 7.28 15.24
N LEU A 113 -10.47 8.34 15.42
CA LEU A 113 -9.09 8.44 14.96
C LEU A 113 -8.23 7.29 15.51
N ALA A 114 -8.19 7.15 16.84
CA ALA A 114 -7.37 6.14 17.50
C ALA A 114 -7.81 4.71 17.12
N LYS A 115 -9.12 4.43 17.12
CA LYS A 115 -9.70 3.16 16.65
C LYS A 115 -9.22 2.84 15.24
N ASN A 116 -9.39 3.78 14.32
CA ASN A 116 -9.05 3.55 12.93
C ASN A 116 -7.53 3.33 12.75
N TRP A 117 -6.69 4.16 13.36
CA TRP A 117 -5.23 4.04 13.24
C TRP A 117 -4.69 2.73 13.79
N ILE A 118 -5.10 2.36 15.01
CA ILE A 118 -4.59 1.17 15.68
C ILE A 118 -5.03 -0.08 14.92
N VAL A 119 -6.32 -0.19 14.58
CA VAL A 119 -6.86 -1.34 13.85
C VAL A 119 -6.24 -1.43 12.45
N SER A 120 -6.22 -0.32 11.70
CA SER A 120 -5.70 -0.35 10.33
C SER A 120 -4.22 -0.70 10.26
N TYR A 121 -3.41 -0.17 11.17
CA TYR A 121 -1.99 -0.49 11.25
C TYR A 121 -1.74 -1.96 11.62
N ILE A 122 -2.37 -2.45 12.70
CA ILE A 122 -2.17 -3.84 13.16
C ILE A 122 -2.59 -4.84 12.08
N PHE A 123 -3.75 -4.64 11.47
CA PHE A 123 -4.25 -5.58 10.47
C PHE A 123 -3.56 -5.43 9.11
N ASN A 124 -3.07 -4.24 8.72
CA ASN A 124 -2.16 -4.13 7.57
C ASN A 124 -0.88 -4.95 7.79
N VAL A 125 -0.26 -4.85 8.97
CA VAL A 125 0.93 -5.67 9.27
C VAL A 125 0.57 -7.16 9.26
N ALA A 126 -0.54 -7.56 9.87
CA ALA A 126 -0.99 -8.95 9.87
C ALA A 126 -1.24 -9.48 8.45
N GLY A 127 -1.89 -8.71 7.58
CA GLY A 127 -2.13 -9.08 6.18
C GLY A 127 -0.84 -9.19 5.36
N ALA A 128 0.10 -8.27 5.58
CA ALA A 128 1.41 -8.31 4.94
C ALA A 128 2.22 -9.54 5.37
N LEU A 129 2.25 -9.84 6.67
CA LEU A 129 2.92 -11.02 7.21
C LEU A 129 2.26 -12.33 6.76
N PHE A 130 0.94 -12.37 6.69
CA PHE A 130 0.20 -13.52 6.15
C PHE A 130 0.58 -13.78 4.70
N PHE A 131 0.57 -12.74 3.86
CA PHE A 131 0.99 -12.85 2.46
C PHE A 131 2.45 -13.31 2.35
N ALA A 132 3.37 -12.71 3.11
CA ALA A 132 4.78 -13.09 3.10
C ALA A 132 4.98 -14.55 3.56
N GLY A 133 4.32 -14.97 4.64
CA GLY A 133 4.47 -16.32 5.18
C GLY A 133 3.86 -17.41 4.31
N ILE A 134 2.67 -17.20 3.76
CA ILE A 134 1.96 -18.22 2.97
C ILE A 134 2.27 -18.16 1.49
N LEU A 135 2.44 -16.97 0.93
CA LEU A 135 2.62 -16.84 -0.52
C LEU A 135 4.07 -16.60 -0.89
N ALA A 136 4.88 -15.88 -0.13
CA ALA A 136 6.30 -15.73 -0.50
C ALA A 136 7.15 -16.92 -0.01
N TRP A 137 6.95 -17.38 1.23
CA TRP A 137 7.76 -18.45 1.82
C TRP A 137 7.31 -19.86 1.40
N TRP A 138 6.02 -20.18 1.48
CA TRP A 138 5.52 -21.52 1.12
C TRP A 138 5.54 -21.83 -0.37
N SER A 139 5.38 -20.82 -1.24
CA SER A 139 5.38 -21.05 -2.70
C SER A 139 6.78 -21.07 -3.31
N ASP A 140 7.81 -20.83 -2.51
CA ASP A 140 9.21 -20.75 -2.97
C ASP A 140 9.46 -19.63 -4.00
N ALA A 141 8.56 -18.63 -4.07
CA ALA A 141 8.56 -17.58 -5.09
C ALA A 141 9.87 -16.78 -5.20
N LEU A 142 10.68 -16.75 -4.13
CA LEU A 142 11.94 -16.01 -4.06
C LEU A 142 13.19 -16.89 -3.99
N ASN A 143 13.08 -18.19 -4.27
CA ASN A 143 14.20 -19.14 -4.19
C ASN A 143 14.66 -19.66 -5.57
N THR A 144 14.29 -18.97 -6.64
CA THR A 144 14.82 -19.23 -7.98
C THR A 144 16.33 -18.96 -8.06
N ASP A 145 17.04 -19.61 -8.98
CA ASP A 145 18.49 -19.41 -9.19
C ASP A 145 18.86 -17.93 -9.37
N ALA A 146 18.04 -17.18 -10.12
CA ALA A 146 18.19 -15.74 -10.30
C ALA A 146 18.09 -14.95 -8.97
N GLN A 147 17.13 -15.31 -8.12
CA GLN A 147 16.91 -14.65 -6.83
C GLN A 147 18.03 -14.97 -5.85
N THR A 148 18.48 -16.23 -5.80
CA THR A 148 19.59 -16.67 -4.96
C THR A 148 20.90 -15.99 -5.36
N ALA A 149 21.18 -15.88 -6.67
CA ALA A 149 22.33 -15.14 -7.18
C ALA A 149 22.28 -13.64 -6.79
N SER A 150 21.10 -13.03 -6.79
CA SER A 150 20.94 -11.63 -6.38
C SER A 150 21.16 -11.40 -4.87
N ARG A 151 20.82 -12.38 -4.02
CA ARG A 151 21.04 -12.33 -2.56
C ARG A 151 22.50 -12.50 -2.17
N GLN A 152 23.27 -13.25 -2.96
CA GLN A 152 24.68 -13.55 -2.70
C GLN A 152 25.64 -12.48 -3.24
N GLN A 153 25.12 -11.45 -3.92
CA GLN A 153 25.93 -10.36 -4.44
C GLN A 153 26.50 -9.54 -3.26
N PRO A 154 27.82 -9.50 -3.04
CA PRO A 154 28.40 -8.85 -1.86
C PRO A 154 28.10 -7.34 -1.89
N HIS A 155 27.61 -6.80 -0.78
CA HIS A 155 27.38 -5.36 -0.59
C HIS A 155 28.70 -4.54 -0.50
N ASP A 156 29.87 -5.17 -0.64
CA ASP A 156 31.21 -4.58 -0.49
C ASP A 156 31.72 -3.79 -1.72
N LYS A 157 30.83 -3.34 -2.61
CA LYS A 157 31.19 -2.43 -3.72
C LYS A 157 30.37 -1.15 -3.66
N LEU A 158 30.63 -0.38 -2.62
CA LEU A 158 30.44 1.08 -2.57
C LEU A 158 31.78 1.72 -2.19
#